data_AF-A0A847CWX8-F1
#
_entry.id   AF-A0A847CWX8-F1
#
_cell.length_a   1.000
_cell.length_b   1.000
_cell.length_c   1.000
_cell.angle_alpha   90.00
_cell.angle_beta   90.00
_cell.angle_gamma   90.00
#
_symmetry.space_group_name_H-M   'P 1'
#
loop_
_entity.id
_entity.type
_entity.pdbx_description
1 polymer ?
#
loop_
_entity_poly.entity_id
_entity_poly.type
_entity_poly.pdbx_seq_one_letter_code
_entity_poly.pdbx_strand_id
1 'polypeptide(L)'
;KYDLIVLNFANCDMVGHTGIIPAAIKAVEAVDFNLGKVITKLKEKGGSALITADHGNCELMLTDDGQPITSHSTSPVPLILFNFEDNVGLKSGGRLCDLSPTLLDMMEIEQPEEMTGNSLLERMI
;
A
#
# COMPACT_ATOMS: atom_id res chain seq x y z
N LYS A 1 -6.22 4.78 21.78
CA LYS A 1 -7.35 3.81 21.63
C LYS A 1 -6.92 2.65 20.74
N TYR A 2 -6.20 2.90 19.65
CA TYR A 2 -5.63 1.86 18.80
C TYR A 2 -4.17 2.19 18.53
N ASP A 3 -3.30 1.20 18.63
CA ASP A 3 -1.87 1.30 18.33
C ASP A 3 -1.57 0.91 16.87
N LEU A 4 -2.43 0.06 16.28
CA LEU A 4 -2.43 -0.31 14.86
C LEU A 4 -3.81 -0.07 14.25
N ILE A 5 -3.84 0.49 13.04
CA ILE A 5 -5.03 0.64 12.21
C ILE A 5 -4.72 0.04 10.84
N VAL A 6 -5.56 -0.89 10.38
CA VAL A 6 -5.52 -1.44 9.03
C VAL A 6 -6.71 -0.91 8.25
N LEU A 7 -6.46 -0.26 7.12
CA LEU A 7 -7.47 0.40 6.29
C LEU A 7 -7.33 -0.07 4.85
N ASN A 8 -8.46 -0.43 4.23
CA ASN A 8 -8.54 -0.75 2.81
C ASN A 8 -9.35 0.33 2.07
N PHE A 9 -8.84 0.81 0.95
CA PHE A 9 -9.57 1.63 -0.02
C PHE A 9 -10.00 0.76 -1.21
N ALA A 10 -11.26 0.34 -1.24
CA ALA A 10 -11.77 -0.60 -2.24
C ALA A 10 -11.95 -0.01 -3.64
N ASN A 11 -11.91 1.33 -3.78
CA ASN A 11 -12.35 2.03 -4.98
C ASN A 11 -11.62 1.59 -6.25
N CYS A 12 -10.29 1.50 -6.22
CA CYS A 12 -9.50 1.18 -7.41
C CYS A 12 -9.83 -0.22 -7.92
N ASP A 13 -9.94 -1.21 -7.05
CA ASP A 13 -10.25 -2.57 -7.49
C ASP A 13 -11.69 -2.70 -7.98
N MET A 14 -12.66 -2.30 -7.15
CA MET A 14 -14.08 -2.47 -7.45
C MET A 14 -14.51 -1.70 -8.71
N VAL A 15 -13.93 -0.53 -8.95
CA VAL A 15 -14.23 0.27 -10.16
C VAL A 15 -13.36 -0.18 -11.34
N GLY A 16 -12.14 -0.64 -11.11
CA GLY A 16 -11.28 -1.22 -12.15
C GLY A 16 -11.95 -2.42 -12.84
N HIS A 17 -12.61 -3.29 -12.07
CA HIS A 17 -13.42 -4.40 -12.58
C HIS A 17 -14.56 -4.01 -13.55
N THR A 18 -14.96 -2.73 -13.61
CA THR A 18 -15.97 -2.27 -14.58
C THR A 18 -15.41 -2.12 -15.99
N GLY A 19 -14.09 -1.99 -16.16
CA GLY A 19 -13.47 -1.69 -17.45
C GLY A 19 -13.74 -0.26 -17.97
N ILE A 20 -14.36 0.61 -17.17
CA ILE A 20 -14.73 1.98 -17.57
C ILE A 20 -13.62 2.95 -17.13
N ILE A 21 -12.70 3.26 -18.03
CA ILE A 21 -11.51 4.10 -17.75
C ILE A 21 -11.86 5.45 -17.07
N PRO A 22 -12.85 6.24 -17.55
CA PRO A 22 -13.20 7.49 -16.88
C PRO A 22 -13.70 7.30 -15.44
N ALA A 23 -14.29 6.15 -15.11
CA ALA A 23 -14.71 5.83 -13.75
C ALA A 23 -13.49 5.39 -12.89
N ALA A 24 -12.59 4.58 -13.46
CA ALA A 24 -11.35 4.18 -12.81
C ALA A 24 -10.47 5.39 -12.43
N ILE A 25 -10.34 6.38 -13.33
CA ILE A 25 -9.63 7.65 -13.03
C ILE A 25 -10.23 8.32 -11.79
N LYS A 26 -11.55 8.50 -11.76
CA LYS A 26 -12.24 9.10 -10.60
C LYS A 26 -12.08 8.28 -9.32
N ALA A 27 -12.01 6.95 -9.44
CA ALA A 27 -11.76 6.07 -8.31
C ALA A 27 -10.37 6.32 -7.71
N VAL A 28 -9.34 6.42 -8.56
CA VAL A 28 -7.97 6.75 -8.14
C VAL A 28 -7.90 8.14 -7.50
N GLU A 29 -8.51 9.16 -8.12
CA GLU A 29 -8.57 10.52 -7.56
C GLU A 29 -9.25 10.57 -6.18
N ALA A 30 -10.31 9.78 -6.00
CA ALA A 30 -11.00 9.69 -4.71
C ALA A 30 -10.14 9.03 -3.63
N VAL A 31 -9.35 8.00 -3.99
CA VAL A 31 -8.40 7.37 -3.06
C VAL A 31 -7.29 8.35 -2.69
N ASP A 32 -6.68 9.02 -3.66
CA ASP A 32 -5.61 10.00 -3.44
C ASP A 32 -6.07 11.11 -2.46
N PHE A 33 -7.23 11.71 -2.71
CA PHE A 33 -7.79 12.75 -1.86
C PHE A 33 -8.02 12.26 -0.41
N ASN A 34 -8.57 11.06 -0.23
CA ASN A 34 -8.88 10.55 1.10
C ASN A 34 -7.64 10.00 1.82
N LEU A 35 -6.67 9.43 1.10
CA LEU A 35 -5.37 9.06 1.63
C LEU A 35 -4.67 10.28 2.21
N GLY A 36 -4.63 11.39 1.45
CA GLY A 36 -4.08 12.68 1.92
C GLY A 36 -4.66 13.11 3.26
N LYS A 37 -5.98 13.05 3.42
CA LYS A 37 -6.66 13.37 4.70
C LYS A 37 -6.24 12.45 5.84
N VAL A 38 -6.12 11.14 5.58
CA VAL A 38 -5.72 10.15 6.59
C VAL A 38 -4.28 10.39 7.04
N ILE A 39 -3.34 10.50 6.10
CA ILE A 39 -1.91 10.61 6.43
C ILE A 39 -1.57 11.98 7.05
N THR A 40 -2.25 13.06 6.66
CA THR A 40 -2.15 14.35 7.34
C THR A 40 -2.57 14.20 8.80
N LYS A 41 -3.72 13.57 9.07
CA LYS A 41 -4.21 13.41 10.44
C LYS A 41 -3.33 12.47 11.27
N LEU A 42 -2.80 11.43 10.64
CA LEU A 42 -1.86 10.50 11.26
C LEU A 42 -0.57 11.22 11.68
N LYS A 43 -0.01 12.04 10.79
CA LYS A 43 1.18 12.86 11.06
C LYS A 43 0.97 13.83 12.22
N GLU A 44 -0.18 14.51 12.29
CA GLU A 44 -0.54 15.37 13.42
C GLU A 44 -0.57 14.63 14.77
N LYS A 45 -0.75 13.31 14.74
CA LYS A 45 -0.75 12.44 15.92
C LYS A 45 0.61 11.79 16.20
N GLY A 46 1.64 12.13 15.41
CA GLY A 46 2.96 11.52 15.51
C GLY A 46 3.00 10.06 15.02
N GLY A 47 2.01 9.62 14.26
CA GLY A 47 1.95 8.26 13.73
C GLY A 47 2.74 8.09 12.42
N SER A 48 3.06 6.85 12.10
CA SER A 48 3.73 6.44 10.85
C SER A 48 2.85 5.49 10.06
N ALA A 49 3.08 5.35 8.76
CA ALA A 49 2.33 4.41 7.91
C ALA A 49 3.21 3.67 6.91
N LEU A 50 2.81 2.44 6.60
CA LEU A 50 3.10 1.78 5.33
C LEU A 50 1.90 1.96 4.40
N ILE A 51 2.10 2.56 3.24
CA ILE A 51 1.07 2.71 2.21
C ILE A 51 1.40 1.73 1.10
N THR A 52 0.47 0.81 0.79
CA THR A 52 0.68 -0.25 -0.18
C THR A 52 -0.64 -0.70 -0.82
N ALA A 53 -0.57 -1.68 -1.71
CA ALA A 53 -1.71 -2.37 -2.29
C ALA A 53 -1.53 -3.89 -2.16
N ASP A 54 -2.62 -4.64 -2.21
CA ASP A 54 -2.63 -6.11 -2.22
C ASP A 54 -2.41 -6.69 -3.62
N HIS A 55 -2.82 -5.98 -4.67
CA HIS A 55 -2.55 -6.30 -6.07
C HIS A 55 -2.78 -5.09 -6.99
N GLY A 56 -2.52 -5.25 -8.29
CA GLY A 56 -2.87 -4.28 -9.34
C GLY A 56 -4.24 -4.54 -9.99
N ASN A 57 -4.80 -3.52 -10.62
CA ASN A 57 -6.03 -3.52 -11.42
C ASN A 57 -6.10 -2.26 -12.31
N CYS A 58 -6.39 -1.09 -11.72
CA CYS A 58 -6.63 0.17 -12.42
C CYS A 58 -5.47 0.71 -13.28
N GLU A 59 -4.25 0.23 -13.09
CA GLU A 59 -3.09 0.65 -13.89
C GLU A 59 -3.05 0.01 -15.28
N LEU A 60 -3.78 -1.08 -15.49
CA LEU A 60 -3.86 -1.81 -16.76
C LEU A 60 -5.32 -2.07 -17.15
N MET A 61 -5.94 -1.10 -17.84
CA MET A 61 -7.37 -1.10 -18.14
C MET A 61 -7.73 -1.50 -19.57
N LEU A 62 -6.73 -1.63 -20.46
CA LEU A 62 -6.91 -1.97 -21.87
C LEU A 62 -5.89 -3.01 -22.29
N THR A 63 -6.31 -3.94 -23.14
CA THR A 63 -5.42 -4.82 -23.91
C THR A 63 -4.71 -4.04 -25.03
N ASP A 64 -3.71 -4.65 -25.65
CA ASP A 64 -2.97 -4.05 -26.78
C ASP A 64 -3.88 -3.72 -27.99
N ASP A 65 -4.99 -4.45 -28.15
CA ASP A 65 -6.01 -4.23 -29.18
C ASP A 65 -7.18 -3.33 -28.71
N GLY A 66 -7.08 -2.74 -27.52
CA GLY A 66 -8.01 -1.74 -27.01
C GLY A 66 -9.30 -2.29 -26.40
N GLN A 67 -9.35 -3.59 -26.06
CA GLN A 67 -10.47 -4.16 -25.32
C GLN A 67 -10.34 -3.87 -23.82
N PRO A 68 -11.45 -3.62 -23.10
CA PRO A 68 -11.42 -3.42 -21.66
C PRO A 68 -10.88 -4.65 -20.91
N ILE A 69 -9.98 -4.39 -19.96
CA ILE A 69 -9.54 -5.38 -18.98
C ILE A 69 -10.36 -5.18 -17.69
N THR A 70 -10.87 -6.27 -17.16
CA THR A 70 -11.67 -6.30 -15.92
C THR A 70 -11.09 -7.24 -14.88
N SER A 71 -9.88 -7.77 -15.08
CA SER A 71 -9.20 -8.65 -14.12
C SER A 71 -8.09 -7.90 -13.40
N HIS A 72 -7.59 -8.49 -12.32
CA HIS A 72 -6.35 -8.03 -11.70
C HIS A 72 -5.18 -8.15 -12.69
N SER A 73 -4.12 -7.41 -12.40
CA SER A 73 -2.83 -7.54 -13.07
C SER A 73 -1.83 -8.33 -12.22
N THR A 74 -0.66 -8.61 -12.80
CA THR A 74 0.52 -9.11 -12.08
C THR A 74 1.56 -8.01 -11.87
N SER A 75 1.17 -6.75 -11.98
CA SER A 75 2.06 -5.62 -11.73
C SER A 75 2.55 -5.62 -10.28
N PRO A 76 3.80 -5.23 -10.00
CA PRO A 76 4.25 -5.00 -8.65
C PRO A 76 3.44 -3.86 -8.00
N VAL A 77 3.22 -3.95 -6.69
CA VAL A 77 2.50 -2.95 -5.90
C VAL A 77 3.46 -1.95 -5.27
N PRO A 78 3.04 -0.68 -5.06
CA PRO A 78 3.87 0.28 -4.36
C PRO A 78 4.00 -0.08 -2.87
N LEU A 79 5.11 0.33 -2.26
CA LEU A 79 5.27 0.37 -0.81
C LEU A 79 5.94 1.68 -0.44
N ILE A 80 5.28 2.48 0.41
CA ILE A 80 5.78 3.78 0.85
C ILE A 80 5.83 3.78 2.37
N LEU A 81 7.00 4.13 2.93
CA LEU A 81 7.19 4.42 4.34
C LEU A 81 6.93 5.91 4.58
N PHE A 82 5.94 6.23 5.42
CA PHE A 82 5.51 7.60 5.66
C PHE A 82 5.69 8.00 7.13
N ASN A 83 6.32 9.17 7.34
CA ASN A 83 6.47 9.84 8.63
C ASN A 83 7.14 8.99 9.72
N PHE A 84 8.14 8.19 9.33
CA PHE A 84 9.00 7.40 10.23
C PHE A 84 10.34 8.12 10.46
N GLU A 85 11.40 7.39 10.80
CA GLU A 85 12.75 7.91 11.03
C GLU A 85 13.49 8.30 9.73
N ASP A 86 14.18 9.44 9.73
CA ASP A 86 14.87 9.99 8.55
C ASP A 86 16.02 9.11 8.01
N ASN A 87 16.65 8.33 8.89
CA ASN A 87 17.74 7.41 8.54
C ASN A 87 17.25 5.98 8.23
N VAL A 88 15.94 5.78 8.07
CA VAL A 88 15.35 4.48 7.77
C VAL A 88 14.66 4.50 6.42
N GLY A 89 15.07 3.57 5.56
CA GLY A 89 14.51 3.32 4.24
C GLY A 89 13.81 1.96 4.14
N LEU A 90 13.46 1.60 2.90
CA LEU A 90 12.89 0.31 2.55
C LEU A 90 13.81 -0.46 1.61
N LYS A 91 14.06 -1.73 1.92
CA LYS A 91 14.76 -2.67 1.04
C LYS A 91 13.98 -2.87 -0.26
N SER A 92 14.71 -3.08 -1.35
CA SER A 92 14.13 -3.48 -2.64
C SER A 92 13.78 -4.97 -2.68
N GLY A 93 12.85 -5.36 -3.56
CA GLY A 93 12.54 -6.78 -3.83
C GLY A 93 11.62 -7.47 -2.80
N GLY A 94 10.94 -6.70 -1.94
CA GLY A 94 10.00 -7.22 -0.96
C GLY A 94 8.73 -7.85 -1.56
N ARG A 95 7.98 -8.57 -0.71
CA ARG A 95 6.72 -9.25 -1.03
C ARG A 95 5.66 -8.95 0.03
N LEU A 96 4.40 -9.29 -0.22
CA LEU A 96 3.31 -9.04 0.73
C LEU A 96 3.52 -9.70 2.10
N CYS A 97 4.17 -10.87 2.15
CA CYS A 97 4.48 -11.55 3.42
C CYS A 97 5.46 -10.77 4.32
N ASP A 98 6.16 -9.77 3.76
CA ASP A 98 7.14 -8.96 4.47
C ASP A 98 6.50 -7.74 5.16
N LEU A 99 5.24 -7.42 4.85
CA LEU A 99 4.54 -6.26 5.43
C LEU A 99 4.31 -6.39 6.93
N SER A 100 3.83 -7.55 7.40
CA SER A 100 3.58 -7.76 8.84
C SER A 100 4.87 -7.73 9.67
N PRO A 101 5.96 -8.45 9.30
CA PRO A 101 7.28 -8.27 9.90
C PRO A 101 7.76 -6.82 9.95
N THR A 102 7.57 -6.06 8.86
CA THR A 102 7.95 -4.64 8.80
C THR A 102 7.15 -3.80 9.79
N LEU A 103 5.84 -4.03 9.91
CA LEU A 103 5.00 -3.34 10.91
C LEU A 103 5.42 -3.67 12.34
N LEU A 104 5.76 -4.92 12.65
CA LEU A 104 6.25 -5.30 13.98
C LEU A 104 7.58 -4.60 14.30
N ASP A 105 8.51 -4.56 13.35
CA ASP A 105 9.79 -3.85 13.49
C ASP A 105 9.59 -2.34 13.73
N MET A 106 8.67 -1.70 12.98
CA MET A 106 8.30 -0.30 13.22
C MET A 106 7.69 -0.04 14.61
N MET A 107 7.04 -1.04 15.21
CA MET A 107 6.42 -0.97 16.52
C MET A 107 7.34 -1.46 17.66
N GLU A 108 8.59 -1.85 17.34
CA GLU A 108 9.54 -2.47 18.26
C GLU A 108 8.99 -3.75 18.94
N ILE A 109 8.20 -4.54 18.20
CA ILE A 109 7.63 -5.80 18.66
C ILE A 109 8.41 -6.98 18.07
N GLU A 110 8.69 -7.99 18.91
CA GLU A 110 9.37 -9.22 18.48
C GLU A 110 8.52 -9.99 17.44
N GLN A 111 9.15 -10.38 16.34
CA GLN A 111 8.51 -11.19 15.30
C GLN A 111 8.33 -12.64 15.78
N PRO A 112 7.11 -13.20 15.70
CA PRO A 112 6.89 -14.60 16.05
C PRO A 112 7.50 -15.55 15.01
N GLU A 113 7.88 -16.76 15.42
CA GLU A 113 8.57 -17.74 14.57
C GLU A 113 7.74 -18.21 13.37
N GLU A 114 6.41 -18.13 13.45
CA GLU A 114 5.49 -18.50 12.37
C GLU A 114 5.47 -17.48 11.22
N MET A 115 5.88 -16.23 11.46
CA MET A 115 6.04 -15.24 10.40
C MET A 115 7.38 -15.48 9.69
N THR A 116 7.35 -16.05 8.49
CA THR A 116 8.57 -16.36 7.72
C THR A 116 9.02 -15.23 6.77
N GLY A 117 8.22 -14.16 6.68
CA GLY A 117 8.63 -12.94 5.97
C GLY A 117 9.73 -12.19 6.74
N ASN A 118 10.33 -11.19 6.11
CA ASN A 118 11.40 -10.41 6.71
C ASN A 118 11.07 -8.93 6.72
N SER A 119 11.41 -8.21 7.78
CA SER A 119 11.27 -6.75 7.80
C SER A 119 12.01 -6.11 6.62
N LEU A 120 11.30 -5.22 5.92
CA LEU A 120 11.82 -4.43 4.81
C LEU A 120 12.51 -3.15 5.29
N LEU A 121 12.53 -2.84 6.58
CA LEU A 121 13.27 -1.66 7.06
C LEU A 121 14.77 -1.82 6.79
N GLU A 122 15.37 -0.76 6.27
CA GLU A 122 16.81 -0.62 6.07
C GLU A 122 17.29 0.58 6.86
N ARG A 123 18.07 0.33 7.93
CA ARG A 123 18.63 1.39 8.77
C ARG A 123 19.97 1.82 8.18
N MET A 124 20.05 3.06 7.72
CA MET A 124 21.30 3.66 7.25
C MET A 124 22.13 4.06 8.48
N ILE A 125 23.41 3.65 8.47
CA ILE A 125 24.41 3.98 9.49
C ILE A 125 25.10 5.30 9.12
#